data_AF-A0A920RKB5-F1
#
_entry.id   AF-A0A920RKB5-F1
#
_cell.length_a   1.000
_cell.length_b   1.000
_cell.length_c   1.000
_cell.angle_alpha   90.00
_cell.angle_beta   90.00
_cell.angle_gamma   90.00
#
_symmetry.space_group_name_H-M   'P 1'
#
loop_
_entity.id
_entity.type
_entity.pdbx_description
1 polymer ?
#
loop_
_entity_poly.entity_id
_entity_poly.type
_entity_poly.pdbx_seq_one_letter_code
_entity_poly.pdbx_strand_id
1 'polypeptide(L)'
;MSWTAQKEDISDTEVVEKFSVLVKDQTHLDNLYLLTIADMMGTNPHVWNDWKSQLLLDPYLATSRTLRRGLSNPELVTEVVLIRKNEALQHHLTGALQGCDHRLVGTA
;
A
#
# COMPACT_ATOMS: atom_id res chain seq x y z
N MET A 1 -20.29 -4.97 -7.87
CA MET A 1 -18.87 -5.37 -7.90
C MET A 1 -18.04 -4.10 -8.03
N SER A 2 -17.05 -3.91 -7.15
CA SER A 2 -16.21 -2.72 -7.10
C SER A 2 -15.10 -2.77 -8.16
N TRP A 3 -14.81 -1.63 -8.79
CA TRP A 3 -13.70 -1.40 -9.72
C TRP A 3 -12.32 -1.74 -9.11
N THR A 4 -12.22 -1.78 -7.78
CA THR A 4 -10.98 -2.12 -7.07
C THR A 4 -10.57 -3.60 -7.17
N ALA A 5 -11.42 -4.47 -7.71
CA ALA A 5 -11.08 -5.89 -7.97
C ALA A 5 -10.49 -6.11 -9.37
N GLN A 6 -10.29 -5.05 -10.16
CA GLN A 6 -9.58 -5.15 -11.43
C GLN A 6 -8.09 -5.37 -11.14
N LYS A 7 -7.53 -6.41 -11.76
CA LYS A 7 -6.16 -6.88 -11.59
C LYS A 7 -5.19 -5.76 -12.02
N GLU A 8 -4.67 -5.02 -11.05
CA GLU A 8 -3.56 -4.09 -11.31
C GLU A 8 -2.39 -4.87 -11.91
N ASP A 9 -1.70 -4.26 -12.87
CA ASP A 9 -0.53 -4.86 -13.49
C ASP A 9 0.64 -4.81 -12.50
N ILE A 10 1.02 -5.98 -11.99
CA ILE A 10 2.13 -6.13 -11.03
C ILE A 10 3.51 -5.81 -11.63
N SER A 11 3.59 -5.63 -12.94
CA SER A 11 4.78 -5.15 -13.63
C SER A 11 4.87 -3.63 -13.72
N ASP A 12 3.78 -2.91 -13.42
CA ASP A 12 3.75 -1.46 -13.40
C ASP A 12 4.57 -0.92 -12.22
N THR A 13 5.47 0.00 -12.53
CA THR A 13 6.34 0.63 -11.53
C THR A 13 5.52 1.46 -10.54
N GLU A 14 4.44 2.12 -10.98
CA GLU A 14 3.59 2.93 -10.10
C GLU A 14 2.86 2.06 -9.06
N VAL A 15 2.41 0.87 -9.48
CA VAL A 15 1.77 -0.12 -8.59
C VAL A 15 2.77 -0.62 -7.55
N VAL A 16 3.99 -0.96 -7.97
CA VAL A 16 5.07 -1.40 -7.08
C VAL A 16 5.47 -0.29 -6.09
N GLU A 17 5.53 0.96 -6.53
CA GLU A 17 5.84 2.12 -5.69
C GLU A 17 4.75 2.36 -4.64
N LYS A 18 3.49 2.40 -5.04
CA LYS A 18 2.34 2.50 -4.12
C LYS A 18 2.36 1.39 -3.08
N PHE A 19 2.59 0.15 -3.52
CA PHE A 19 2.68 -0.99 -2.61
C PHE A 19 3.87 -0.89 -1.66
N SER A 20 5.03 -0.41 -2.13
CA SER A 20 6.20 -0.17 -1.27
C SER A 20 5.91 0.84 -0.16
N VAL A 21 5.12 1.88 -0.44
CA VAL A 21 4.68 2.88 0.54
C VAL A 21 3.76 2.24 1.59
N LEU A 22 2.88 1.32 1.18
CA LEU A 22 1.98 0.61 2.10
C LEU A 22 2.74 -0.35 3.03
N VAL A 23 3.70 -1.10 2.49
CA VAL A 23 4.49 -2.10 3.23
C VAL A 23 5.57 -1.45 4.11
N LYS A 24 6.05 -0.26 3.74
CA LYS A 24 6.97 0.61 4.50
C LYS A 24 8.43 0.14 4.56
N ASP A 25 8.69 -1.10 4.97
CA ASP A 25 10.06 -1.62 5.14
C ASP A 25 10.21 -3.09 4.74
N GLN A 26 11.47 -3.51 4.65
CA GLN A 26 11.83 -4.85 4.18
C GLN A 26 11.32 -5.95 5.12
N THR A 27 11.34 -5.72 6.44
CA THR A 27 10.88 -6.71 7.42
C THR A 27 9.38 -6.99 7.27
N HIS A 28 8.58 -5.95 7.05
CA HIS A 28 7.15 -6.12 6.77
C HIS A 28 6.91 -6.82 5.43
N LEU A 29 7.70 -6.52 4.41
CA LEU A 29 7.63 -7.20 3.12
C LEU A 29 7.94 -8.70 3.25
N ASP A 30 8.99 -9.05 3.98
CA ASP A 30 9.41 -10.44 4.23
C ASP A 30 8.32 -11.20 5.00
N ASN A 31 7.78 -10.59 6.06
CA ASN A 31 6.70 -11.19 6.84
C ASN A 31 5.44 -11.42 6.01
N LEU A 32 5.04 -10.46 5.17
CA LEU A 32 3.87 -10.58 4.30
C LEU A 32 4.05 -11.69 3.25
N TYR A 33 5.24 -11.78 2.67
CA TYR A 33 5.57 -12.84 1.70
C TYR A 33 5.51 -14.23 2.36
N LEU A 34 6.16 -14.39 3.52
CA LEU A 34 6.16 -15.67 4.25
C LEU A 34 4.75 -16.06 4.72
N LEU A 35 3.96 -15.10 5.24
CA LEU A 35 2.58 -15.35 5.64
C LEU A 35 1.73 -15.81 4.45
N THR A 36 1.92 -15.20 3.28
CA THR A 36 1.18 -15.57 2.06
C THR A 36 1.50 -17.00 1.63
N ILE A 37 2.78 -17.38 1.65
CA ILE A 37 3.19 -18.76 1.34
C ILE A 37 2.62 -19.73 2.38
N ALA A 38 2.71 -19.39 3.67
CA ALA A 38 2.20 -20.22 4.75
C ALA A 38 0.69 -20.44 4.66
N ASP A 39 -0.09 -19.41 4.31
CA ASP A 39 -1.53 -19.50 4.10
C ASP A 39 -1.88 -20.40 2.90
N MET A 40 -1.19 -20.25 1.77
CA MET A 40 -1.39 -21.12 0.61
C MET A 40 -1.06 -22.58 0.90
N MET A 41 0.07 -22.83 1.58
CA MET A 41 0.50 -24.18 1.93
C MET A 41 -0.37 -24.82 3.01
N GLY A 42 -0.89 -24.02 3.94
CA GLY A 42 -1.77 -24.47 5.02
C GLY A 42 -3.20 -24.79 4.54
N THR A 43 -3.68 -24.11 3.50
CA THR A 43 -5.03 -24.31 2.96
C THR A 43 -5.11 -25.46 1.96
N ASN A 44 -4.18 -25.54 1.00
CA ASN A 44 -4.07 -26.66 0.09
C ASN A 44 -2.65 -26.74 -0.50
N PRO A 45 -1.81 -27.70 -0.06
CA PRO A 45 -0.45 -27.86 -0.54
C PRO A 45 -0.32 -28.02 -2.06
N HIS A 46 -1.36 -28.52 -2.75
CA HIS A 46 -1.35 -28.71 -4.20
C HIS A 46 -1.57 -27.42 -5.00
N VAL A 47 -1.96 -26.33 -4.34
CA VAL A 47 -2.10 -25.02 -4.98
C VAL A 47 -0.72 -24.44 -5.31
N TRP A 48 0.30 -24.75 -4.53
CA TRP A 48 1.65 -24.27 -4.75
C TRP A 48 2.33 -24.96 -5.93
N ASN A 49 2.83 -24.17 -6.88
CA ASN A 49 3.57 -24.64 -8.04
C ASN A 49 4.50 -23.53 -8.56
N ASP A 50 5.39 -23.89 -9.48
CA ASP A 50 6.45 -23.01 -9.97
C ASP A 50 5.92 -21.67 -10.51
N TRP A 51 4.77 -21.67 -11.21
CA TRP A 51 4.22 -20.45 -11.76
C TRP A 51 3.69 -19.50 -10.68
N LYS A 52 3.07 -20.03 -9.61
CA LYS A 52 2.63 -19.19 -8.48
C LYS A 52 3.81 -18.72 -7.65
N SER A 53 4.84 -19.55 -7.49
CA SER A 53 6.09 -19.15 -6.85
C SER A 53 6.69 -17.94 -7.56
N GLN A 54 6.78 -17.99 -8.89
CA GLN A 54 7.26 -16.86 -9.68
C GLN A 54 6.33 -15.64 -9.58
N LEU A 55 5.01 -15.84 -9.67
CA LEU A 55 4.01 -14.77 -9.56
C LEU A 55 4.11 -13.98 -8.26
N LEU A 56 4.46 -14.63 -7.15
CA LEU A 56 4.65 -13.97 -5.85
C LEU A 56 6.08 -13.41 -5.69
N LEU A 57 7.07 -14.07 -6.28
CA LEU A 57 8.47 -13.66 -6.19
C LEU A 57 8.74 -12.36 -6.96
N ASP A 58 8.15 -12.21 -8.15
CA ASP A 58 8.35 -11.03 -9.00
C ASP A 58 7.97 -9.70 -8.30
N PRO A 59 6.76 -9.52 -7.75
CA PRO A 59 6.39 -8.31 -7.03
C PRO A 59 7.20 -8.16 -5.75
N TYR A 60 7.50 -9.25 -5.02
CA TYR A 60 8.37 -9.19 -3.85
C TYR A 60 9.75 -8.60 -4.17
N LEU A 61 10.39 -9.10 -5.24
CA LEU A 61 11.70 -8.61 -5.67
C LEU A 61 11.63 -7.17 -6.18
N ALA A 62 10.56 -6.81 -6.91
CA ALA A 62 10.34 -5.45 -7.37
C ALA A 62 10.22 -4.47 -6.20
N THR A 63 9.36 -4.77 -5.23
CA THR A 63 9.17 -3.93 -4.04
C THR A 63 10.41 -3.87 -3.17
N SER A 64 11.13 -4.98 -2.99
CA SER A 64 12.39 -5.01 -2.24
C SER A 64 13.46 -4.10 -2.89
N ARG A 65 13.52 -4.03 -4.22
CA ARG A 65 14.37 -3.08 -4.93
C ARG A 65 13.95 -1.63 -4.70
N THR A 66 12.65 -1.34 -4.77
CA THR A 66 12.10 0.02 -4.53
C THR A 66 12.38 0.48 -3.09
N LEU A 67 12.15 -0.38 -2.10
CA LEU A 67 12.46 -0.08 -0.70
C LEU A 67 13.96 0.23 -0.53
N ARG A 68 14.86 -0.60 -1.08
CA ARG A 68 16.30 -0.32 -1.04
C ARG A 68 16.67 1.02 -1.68
N ARG A 69 16.04 1.38 -2.81
CA ARG A 69 16.25 2.68 -3.47
C ARG A 69 15.77 3.85 -2.60
N GLY A 70 14.59 3.74 -1.99
CA GLY A 70 14.06 4.74 -1.06
C GLY A 70 14.96 4.95 0.17
N LEU A 71 15.51 3.87 0.74
CA LEU A 71 16.49 3.99 1.83
C LEU A 71 17.80 4.68 1.41
N SER A 72 18.20 4.56 0.13
CA SER A 72 19.39 5.23 -0.41
C SER A 72 19.15 6.67 -0.87
N ASN A 73 17.89 7.13 -0.94
CA ASN A 73 17.53 8.42 -1.53
C ASN A 73 16.65 9.26 -0.58
N PRO A 74 17.24 10.18 0.22
CA PRO A 74 16.54 10.95 1.25
C PRO A 74 15.37 11.82 0.74
N GLU A 75 15.41 12.22 -0.53
CA GLU A 75 14.38 13.06 -1.16
C GLU A 75 13.05 12.31 -1.35
N LEU A 76 13.10 11.02 -1.71
CA LEU A 76 11.90 10.18 -1.84
C LEU A 76 11.23 9.91 -0.48
N VAL A 77 12.04 9.72 0.57
CA VAL A 77 11.52 9.62 1.95
C VAL A 77 10.83 10.93 2.35
N THR A 78 11.42 12.06 1.97
CA THR A 78 10.87 13.39 2.29
C THR A 78 9.55 13.64 1.55
N GLU A 79 9.46 13.26 0.27
CA GLU A 79 8.23 13.40 -0.52
C GLU A 79 7.09 12.53 0.03
N VAL A 80 7.35 11.27 0.37
CA VAL A 80 6.34 10.37 0.96
C VAL A 80 5.88 10.89 2.33
N VAL A 81 6.80 11.42 3.15
CA VAL A 81 6.46 12.06 4.44
C VAL A 81 5.60 13.30 4.21
N LEU A 82 5.91 14.11 3.20
CA LEU A 82 5.15 15.31 2.86
C LEU A 82 3.74 14.95 2.37
N ILE A 83 3.60 13.96 1.50
CA ILE A 83 2.29 13.47 1.03
C ILE A 83 1.44 13.04 2.22
N ARG A 84 1.97 12.19 3.11
CA ARG A 84 1.24 11.74 4.32
C ARG A 84 0.88 12.88 5.26
N LYS A 85 1.77 13.86 5.41
CA LYS A 85 1.50 15.05 6.22
C LYS A 85 0.36 15.87 5.63
N ASN A 86 0.31 15.99 4.31
CA ASN A 86 -0.74 16.72 3.60
C ASN A 86 -2.09 16.00 3.65
N GLU A 87 -2.10 14.67 3.49
CA GLU A 87 -3.30 13.85 3.65
C GLU A 87 -3.86 13.94 5.09
N ALA A 88 -3.00 13.84 6.10
CA ALA A 88 -3.40 13.98 7.50
C ALA A 88 -3.98 15.38 7.78
N LEU A 89 -3.39 16.43 7.21
CA LEU A 89 -3.91 17.80 7.28
C LEU A 89 -5.27 17.93 6.60
N GLN A 90 -5.45 17.32 5.42
CA GLN A 90 -6.74 17.34 4.72
C GLN A 90 -7.83 16.62 5.51
N HIS A 91 -7.51 15.48 6.14
CA HIS A 91 -8.47 14.78 6.99
C HIS A 91 -8.87 15.62 8.22
N HIS A 92 -7.90 16.32 8.84
CA HIS A 92 -8.16 17.21 9.96
C HIS A 92 -9.01 18.43 9.55
N LEU A 93 -8.75 19.02 8.38
CA LEU A 93 -9.50 20.17 7.85
C LEU A 93 -10.92 19.77 7.43
N THR A 94 -11.08 18.61 6.79
CA THR A 94 -12.40 18.09 6.38
C THR A 94 -13.27 17.80 7.60
N GLY A 95 -12.71 17.22 8.65
CA GLY A 95 -13.41 17.01 9.92
C GLY A 95 -13.79 18.32 10.63
N ALA A 96 -12.97 19.37 10.50
CA ALA A 96 -13.28 20.68 11.06
C ALA A 96 -14.43 21.40 10.32
N LEU A 97 -14.56 21.21 9.01
CA LEU A 97 -15.63 21.82 8.21
C LEU A 97 -16.99 21.13 8.41
N GLN A 98 -17.02 19.81 8.60
CA GLN A 98 -18.25 19.07 8.90
C GLN A 98 -18.84 19.38 10.29
N GLY A 99 -18.05 19.92 11.22
CA GLY A 99 -18.52 20.36 12.54
C GLY A 99 -19.18 21.75 12.57
N CYS A 100 -19.06 22.54 11.50
CA CYS A 100 -19.57 23.92 11.46
C CYS A 100 -21.00 24.06 10.91
N ASP A 101 -21.61 22.98 10.40
CA ASP A 101 -22.88 23.05 9.64
C ASP A 101 -24.12 22.60 10.42
N HIS A 102 -24.17 22.81 11.75
CA HIS A 102 -25.36 22.57 12.58
C HIS A 102 -25.81 23.83 13.37
N ARG A 103 -25.43 25.05 12.97
CA ARG A 103 -25.85 26.24 13.74
C ARG A 103 -26.37 27.43 12.93
N LEU A 104 -26.91 27.21 11.73
CA LEU A 104 -27.60 28.26 10.96
C LEU A 104 -28.85 27.77 10.19
N VAL A 105 -29.77 27.06 10.85
CA VAL A 105 -31.16 27.00 10.39
C VAL A 105 -32.07 27.21 11.60
N GLY A 106 -32.52 28.45 11.81
CA GLY A 106 -33.38 28.78 12.94
C GLY A 106 -33.59 30.27 13.19
N THR A 107 -33.92 31.04 12.15
CA THR A 107 -34.57 32.36 12.31
C THR A 107 -35.68 32.50 11.28
N ALA A 108 -36.90 32.19 11.70
CA ALA A 108 -38.16 32.87 11.34
C ALA A 108 -39.29 32.23 12.16
#